data_AF-A0A2E0KGF1-F1
#
_entry.id   AF-A0A2E0KGF1-F1
#
_cell.length_a   1.000
_cell.length_b   1.000
_cell.length_c   1.000
_cell.angle_alpha   90.00
_cell.angle_beta   90.00
_cell.angle_gamma   90.00
#
_symmetry.space_group_name_H-M   'P 1'
#
loop_
_entity.id
_entity.type
_entity.pdbx_description
1 polymer ?
#
loop_
_entity_poly.entity_id
_entity_poly.type
_entity_poly.pdbx_seq_one_letter_code
_entity_poly.pdbx_strand_id
1 'polypeptide(L)' 'MVITGPFNWSPAAAHTNDETLLVIESPKLAAHFTREMIRMWGGDASRGSRSAVGVKLSRENGC' A
#
# COMPACT_ATOMS: atom_id res chain seq x y z
N MET A 1 -3.61 14.93 1.13
CA MET A 1 -4.13 14.00 0.11
C MET A 1 -3.12 12.88 -0.10
N VAL A 2 -3.59 11.67 -0.40
CA VAL A 2 -2.76 10.52 -0.83
C VAL A 2 -3.34 9.98 -2.13
N ILE A 3 -2.47 9.64 -3.08
CA ILE A 3 -2.82 8.93 -4.31
C ILE A 3 -2.22 7.53 -4.19
N THR A 4 -3.01 6.49 -4.36
CA THR A 4 -2.56 5.10 -4.21
C THR A 4 -3.43 4.15 -5.04
N GLY A 5 -2.93 2.95 -5.32
CA GLY A 5 -3.62 1.93 -6.10
C GLY A 5 -2.65 0.98 -6.77
N PRO A 6 -3.16 -0.08 -7.44
CA PRO A 6 -2.33 -0.94 -8.28
C PRO A 6 -1.76 -0.21 -9.52
N PHE A 7 -2.32 0.95 -9.88
CA PHE A 7 -1.97 1.71 -11.07
C PHE A 7 -0.48 2.05 -11.13
N ASN A 8 0.22 1.54 -12.15
CA ASN A 8 1.57 1.97 -12.49
C ASN A 8 1.57 3.00 -13.64
N TRP A 9 2.61 3.83 -13.74
CA TRP A 9 2.70 4.86 -14.77
C TRP A 9 3.23 4.26 -16.07
N SER A 10 2.40 3.44 -16.71
CA SER A 10 2.72 2.78 -17.97
C SER A 10 1.59 2.95 -19.00
N PRO A 11 1.89 2.85 -20.32
CA PRO A 11 0.86 2.85 -21.35
C PRO A 11 -0.14 1.69 -21.17
N ALA A 12 0.33 0.55 -20.67
CA ALA A 12 -0.51 -0.62 -20.43
C ALA A 12 -1.52 -0.35 -19.31
N ALA A 13 -1.11 0.17 -18.15
CA ALA A 13 -2.05 0.54 -17.09
C ALA A 13 -3.00 1.68 -17.47
N ALA A 14 -2.52 2.62 -18.28
CA ALA A 14 -3.33 3.76 -18.72
C ALA A 14 -4.40 3.40 -19.76
N HIS A 15 -4.19 2.36 -20.57
CA HIS A 15 -5.02 2.10 -21.76
C HIS A 15 -5.46 0.65 -21.98
N THR A 16 -4.84 -0.32 -21.29
CA THR A 16 -5.03 -1.74 -21.57
C THR A 16 -5.46 -2.55 -20.33
N ASN A 17 -4.80 -2.34 -19.19
CA ASN A 17 -5.11 -3.07 -17.96
C ASN A 17 -6.25 -2.39 -17.22
N ASP A 18 -7.10 -3.20 -16.58
CA ASP A 18 -8.11 -2.71 -15.64
C ASP A 18 -7.47 -2.40 -14.28
N GLU A 19 -6.76 -1.28 -14.19
CA GLU A 19 -6.15 -0.78 -12.95
C GLU A 19 -6.92 0.41 -12.38
N THR A 20 -6.90 0.58 -11.05
CA THR A 20 -7.64 1.64 -10.35
C THR A 20 -6.67 2.61 -9.65
N LEU A 21 -7.01 3.90 -9.67
CA LEU A 21 -6.33 4.94 -8.91
C LEU A 21 -7.28 5.52 -7.85
N LEU A 22 -6.87 5.51 -6.59
CA LEU A 22 -7.61 6.09 -5.48
C LEU A 22 -6.99 7.41 -5.06
N VAL A 23 -7.82 8.44 -4.94
CA VAL A 23 -7.45 9.74 -4.39
C VAL A 23 -8.17 9.92 -3.06
N ILE A 24 -7.41 10.02 -1.97
CA ILE A 24 -7.94 10.10 -0.61
C ILE A 24 -7.55 11.42 0.04
N GLU A 25 -8.56 12.23 0.38
CA GLU A 25 -8.39 13.48 1.11
C GLU A 25 -8.50 13.25 2.62
N SER A 26 -7.37 12.90 3.24
CA SER A 26 -7.28 12.76 4.70
C SER A 26 -5.92 13.25 5.19
N PRO A 27 -5.87 14.28 6.06
CA PRO A 27 -4.61 14.77 6.64
C PRO A 27 -3.89 13.70 7.45
N LYS A 28 -4.64 12.90 8.22
CA LYS A 28 -4.10 11.82 9.04
C LYS A 28 -3.44 10.75 8.18
N LEU A 29 -4.12 10.31 7.11
CA LEU A 29 -3.58 9.29 6.21
C LEU A 29 -2.32 9.80 5.49
N ALA A 30 -2.33 11.05 5.02
CA ALA A 30 -1.18 11.67 4.39
C ALA A 30 0.04 11.68 5.32
N ALA A 31 -0.12 12.08 6.58
CA ALA A 31 0.96 12.07 7.55
C ALA A 31 1.56 10.67 7.77
N HIS A 32 0.75 9.61 7.77
CA HIS A 32 1.25 8.24 7.88
C HIS A 32 2.05 7.79 6.65
N PHE A 33 1.55 8.07 5.45
CA PHE A 33 2.25 7.74 4.20
C PHE A 33 3.57 8.51 4.07
N THR A 34 3.58 9.81 4.34
CA THR A 34 4.78 10.64 4.29
C THR A 34 5.89 10.12 5.22
N ARG A 35 5.55 9.72 6.45
CA ARG A 35 6.53 9.15 7.38
C ARG A 35 7.19 7.88 6.83
N GLU A 36 6.40 6.96 6.27
CA GLU A 36 6.97 5.73 5.70
C GLU A 36 7.78 6.03 4.44
N MET A 37 7.37 6.96 3.57
CA MET A 37 8.17 7.36 2.42
C MET A 37 9.52 7.96 2.83
N ILE A 38 9.53 8.85 3.83
CA ILE A 38 10.77 9.44 4.38
C ILE A 38 11.68 8.35 4.94
N ARG A 39 11.11 7.39 5.68
CA ARG A 39 11.87 6.24 6.21
C ARG A 39 12.51 5.41 5.10
N MET A 40 11.77 5.11 4.03
CA MET A 40 12.27 4.33 2.89
C MET A 40 13.37 5.09 2.14
N TRP A 41 13.15 6.38 1.86
CA TRP A 41 14.09 7.21 1.11
C TRP A 41 15.34 7.58 1.90
N GLY A 42 15.24 7.67 3.24
CA GLY A 42 16.32 8.01 4.15
C GLY A 42 17.38 6.91 4.39
N GLY A 43 17.34 5.78 3.67
CA GLY A 43 18.44 4.81 3.64
C GLY A 43 18.23 3.49 4.38
N ASP A 44 17.04 3.19 4.90
CA ASP A 44 16.73 1.88 5.54
C ASP A 44 15.50 1.19 4.92
N ALA A 45 15.33 1.33 3.60
CA ALA A 45 14.26 0.67 2.85
C ALA A 45 14.24 -0.86 3.01
N SER A 46 15.39 -1.47 3.34
CA SER A 46 15.53 -2.92 3.53
C SER A 46 15.00 -3.44 4.87
N ARG A 47 14.80 -2.60 5.89
CA ARG A 47 14.20 -3.01 7.18
C ARG A 47 12.68 -2.82 7.26
N GLY A 48 12.02 -2.58 6.11
CA GLY A 48 10.58 -2.37 5.95
C GLY A 48 9.67 -3.52 6.40
N SER A 49 10.19 -4.75 6.52
CA SER A 49 9.40 -5.89 6.97
C SER A 49 9.34 -5.90 8.51
N ARG A 50 8.29 -5.30 9.08
CA ARG A 50 7.85 -5.79 10.39
C ARG A 50 7.40 -7.23 10.17
N SER A 51 8.11 -8.15 10.82
CA SER A 51 7.75 -9.55 11.07
C SER A 51 6.23 -9.75 10.98
N ALA A 52 5.84 -10.67 10.08
CA ALA A 52 4.48 -11.12 9.80
C ALA A 52 3.45 -10.73 10.89
N VAL A 53 2.50 -9.88 10.51
CA VAL A 53 1.20 -9.85 11.20
C VAL A 53 0.58 -11.22 10.97
N GLY A 54 0.78 -12.14 11.91
CA GLY A 54 0.20 -13.47 11.89
C GLY A 54 -1.30 -13.36 12.10
N VAL A 55 -2.06 -13.18 11.02
CA VAL A 55 -3.49 -13.40 11.04
C VAL A 55 -3.68 -14.92 11.12
N LYS A 56 -3.93 -15.42 12.34
CA LYS A 56 -4.33 -16.81 12.55
C LYS A 56 -5.77 -16.96 12.05
N LEU A 57 -5.94 -17.33 10.78
CA LEU A 57 -7.21 -17.79 10.24
C LEU A 57 -7.45 -19.22 10.75
N SER A 58 -8.04 -19.34 11.94
CA SER A 58 -8.66 -20.61 12.36
C SER A 58 -9.84 -20.88 11.42
N ARG A 59 -9.70 -21.89 10.57
CA ARG A 59 -10.83 -22.46 9.83
C ARG A 59 -11.62 -23.32 10.81
N GLU A 60 -12.78 -22.85 11.23
CA GLU A 60 -13.79 -23.69 11.86
C GLU A 60 -14.47 -24.49 10.75
N ASN A 61 -14.14 -25.79 10.68
CA ASN A 61 -14.90 -26.75 9.89
C ASN A 61 -16.24 -26.98 10.61
N GLY A 62 -17.35 -26.61 9.98
CA GLY A 62 -18.68 -26.75 10.56
C GLY A 62 -19.78 -26.94 9.52
N CYS A 63 -20.11 -28.22 9.29
CA CYS A 63 -21.21 -28.81 8.52
C CYS A 63 -21.13 -28.80 6.99
#